data_AF-Q2PW26-F1
#
_entry.id   AF-Q2PW26-F1
#
_cell.length_a   1.000
_cell.length_b   1.000
_cell.length_c   1.000
_cell.angle_alpha   90.00
_cell.angle_beta   90.00
_cell.angle_gamma   90.00
#
_symmetry.space_group_name_H-M   'P 1'
#
loop_
_entity.id
_entity.type
_entity.pdbx_description
1 polymer ?
#
loop_
_entity_poly.entity_id
_entity_poly.type
_entity_poly.pdbx_seq_one_letter_code
_entity_poly.pdbx_strand_id
1 'polypeptide(L)'
;LIFTEFAVLIIISYFAHKRQKVRLRPILYKTVTYLPSLFTYCLPGFVLYAVVLLPLLNMGYKSALIPEIQIPNFITGELFKTAMGQVGYYAFFAVVAYLNLRWIFVLPIIVLEEKPFRIAARKSANLVKESFFKVLFFLVGVFISVGMVFLLFIGVYLLCLWGVYE
;
A
#
# COMPACT_ATOMS: atom_id res chain seq x y z
N LEU A 1 0.93 -17.32 -5.12
CA LEU A 1 0.78 -16.54 -6.38
C LEU A 1 0.96 -15.04 -6.15
N ILE A 2 0.12 -14.39 -5.33
CA ILE A 2 0.19 -12.93 -5.09
C ILE A 2 1.54 -12.51 -4.47
N PHE A 3 2.01 -13.25 -3.47
CA PHE A 3 3.31 -12.99 -2.83
C PHE A 3 4.48 -13.06 -3.81
N THR A 4 4.47 -14.06 -4.69
CA THR A 4 5.52 -14.28 -5.68
C THR A 4 5.53 -13.18 -6.75
N GLU A 5 4.36 -12.68 -7.16
CA GLU A 5 4.25 -11.52 -8.07
C GLU A 5 4.78 -10.24 -7.43
N PHE A 6 4.40 -9.94 -6.18
CA PHE A 6 4.90 -8.77 -5.45
C PHE A 6 6.42 -8.82 -5.24
N ALA A 7 6.97 -9.99 -4.88
CA ALA A 7 8.40 -10.17 -4.74
C ALA A 7 9.14 -9.90 -6.07
N VAL A 8 8.62 -10.41 -7.19
CA VAL A 8 9.18 -10.17 -8.53
C VAL A 8 9.15 -8.69 -8.88
N LEU A 9 8.04 -7.98 -8.63
CA LEU A 9 7.93 -6.54 -8.90
C LEU A 9 8.90 -5.69 -8.07
N ILE A 10 9.06 -6.01 -6.78
CA ILE A 10 10.02 -5.31 -5.90
C ILE A 10 11.46 -5.51 -6.40
N ILE A 11 11.82 -6.75 -6.76
CA ILE A 11 13.14 -7.08 -7.30
C ILE A 11 13.40 -6.31 -8.60
N ILE A 12 12.45 -6.32 -9.53
CA ILE A 12 12.56 -5.59 -10.81
C ILE A 12 12.74 -4.09 -10.57
N SER A 13 11.94 -3.49 -9.69
CA SER A 13 12.02 -2.07 -9.34
C SER A 13 13.38 -1.70 -8.73
N TYR A 14 13.90 -2.53 -7.81
CA TYR A 14 15.21 -2.34 -7.20
C TYR A 14 16.35 -2.37 -8.23
N PHE A 15 16.33 -3.34 -9.15
CA PHE A 15 17.34 -3.45 -10.20
C PHE A 15 17.22 -2.35 -11.26
N ALA A 16 16.00 -1.90 -11.58
CA ALA A 16 15.77 -0.76 -12.47
C ALA A 16 16.35 0.53 -11.90
N HIS A 17 16.24 0.74 -10.58
CA HIS A 17 16.78 1.92 -9.91
C HIS A 17 18.32 1.97 -9.92
N LYS A 18 19.01 0.81 -9.93
CA LYS A 18 20.48 0.74 -9.91
C LYS A 18 21.18 0.84 -11.28
N ARG A 19 20.45 1.02 -12.40
CA ARG A 19 21.00 1.14 -13.78
C ARG A 19 22.08 0.11 -14.17
N GLN A 20 22.07 -1.09 -13.58
CA GLN A 20 22.97 -2.17 -14.01
C GLN A 20 22.25 -3.06 -15.04
N LYS A 21 22.96 -3.50 -16.09
CA LYS A 21 22.41 -4.41 -17.12
C LYS A 21 21.98 -5.72 -16.47
N VAL A 22 20.67 -5.87 -16.29
CA VAL A 22 20.03 -6.98 -15.59
C VAL A 22 20.10 -8.23 -16.47
N ARG A 23 20.92 -9.23 -16.10
CA ARG A 23 20.81 -10.58 -16.68
C ARG A 23 19.71 -11.33 -15.92
N LEU A 24 18.55 -11.49 -16.55
CA LEU A 24 17.33 -12.10 -15.98
C LEU A 24 17.53 -13.53 -15.43
N ARG A 25 18.32 -14.35 -16.13
CA ARG A 25 18.47 -15.78 -15.82
C ARG A 25 19.02 -16.08 -14.42
N PRO A 26 20.16 -15.51 -13.98
CA PRO A 26 20.70 -15.77 -12.64
C PRO A 26 19.84 -15.18 -11.50
N ILE A 27 19.08 -14.11 -11.77
CA ILE A 27 18.18 -13.48 -10.78
C ILE A 27 16.96 -14.38 -10.56
N LEU A 28 16.33 -14.87 -11.63
CA LEU A 28 15.21 -15.81 -11.54
C LEU A 28 15.60 -17.11 -10.81
N TYR A 29 16.80 -17.65 -11.09
CA TYR A 29 17.27 -18.85 -10.41
C TYR A 29 17.44 -18.61 -8.92
N LYS A 30 18.05 -17.49 -8.51
CA LYS A 30 18.13 -17.12 -7.09
C LYS A 30 16.72 -16.94 -6.49
N THR A 31 15.83 -16.19 -7.12
CA THR A 31 14.47 -15.95 -6.61
C THR A 31 13.69 -17.25 -6.37
N VAL A 32 13.80 -18.24 -7.27
CA VAL A 32 13.13 -19.54 -7.13
C VAL A 32 13.73 -20.37 -5.99
N THR A 33 15.04 -20.36 -5.78
CA THR A 33 15.68 -21.11 -4.69
C THR A 33 15.45 -20.49 -3.32
N TYR A 34 15.23 -19.16 -3.24
CA TYR A 34 14.94 -18.45 -1.99
C TYR A 34 13.44 -18.35 -1.65
N LEU A 35 12.55 -18.67 -2.60
CA LEU A 35 11.10 -18.70 -2.40
C LEU A 35 10.64 -19.49 -1.15
N PRO A 36 11.15 -20.71 -0.86
CA PRO A 36 10.72 -21.46 0.31
C PRO A 36 11.26 -20.90 1.64
N SER A 37 12.48 -20.34 1.68
CA SER A 37 12.99 -19.70 2.91
C SER A 37 12.32 -18.36 3.19
N LEU A 38 11.95 -17.62 2.13
CA LEU A 38 11.10 -16.44 2.22
C LEU A 38 9.74 -16.80 2.85
N PHE A 39 9.19 -17.98 2.56
CA PHE A 39 7.94 -18.41 3.18
C PHE A 39 8.07 -18.52 4.70
N THR A 40 9.14 -19.11 5.23
CA THR A 40 9.34 -19.29 6.68
C THR A 40 9.55 -17.97 7.44
N TYR A 41 10.32 -17.03 6.88
CA TYR A 41 10.62 -15.75 7.55
C TYR A 41 9.62 -14.63 7.24
N CYS A 42 8.86 -14.75 6.15
CA CYS A 42 7.92 -13.73 5.65
C CYS A 42 6.44 -14.10 5.87
N LEU A 43 6.09 -15.36 6.18
CA LEU A 43 4.72 -15.79 6.50
C LEU A 43 4.04 -14.89 7.55
N PRO A 44 4.67 -14.57 8.70
CA PRO A 44 4.05 -13.69 9.69
C PRO A 44 3.83 -12.27 9.15
N GLY A 45 4.77 -11.78 8.33
CA GLY A 45 4.64 -10.47 7.69
C GLY A 45 3.59 -10.43 6.59
N PHE A 46 3.40 -11.52 5.86
CA PHE A 46 2.35 -11.67 4.86
C PHE A 46 0.96 -11.78 5.48
N VAL A 47 0.80 -12.58 6.54
CA VAL A 47 -0.46 -12.66 7.30
C VAL A 47 -0.81 -11.30 7.87
N LEU A 48 0.17 -10.62 8.44
CA LEU A 48 -0.03 -9.31 9.02
C LEU A 48 -0.32 -8.26 7.93
N TYR A 49 0.36 -8.32 6.78
CA TYR A 49 0.03 -7.51 5.59
C TYR A 49 -1.40 -7.78 5.10
N ALA A 50 -1.82 -9.03 4.97
CA ALA A 50 -3.17 -9.36 4.55
C ALA A 50 -4.21 -8.83 5.54
N VAL A 51 -4.08 -9.13 6.83
CA VAL A 51 -5.05 -8.70 7.86
C VAL A 51 -5.13 -7.18 7.99
N VAL A 52 -4.03 -6.46 7.79
CA VAL A 52 -3.94 -5.02 8.01
C VAL A 52 -4.25 -4.24 6.72
N LEU A 53 -3.88 -4.73 5.54
CA LEU A 53 -4.04 -4.01 4.27
C LEU A 53 -5.36 -4.36 3.54
N LEU A 54 -5.88 -5.58 3.69
CA LEU A 54 -7.17 -5.98 3.09
C LEU A 54 -8.35 -5.10 3.52
N PRO A 55 -8.50 -4.70 4.80
CA PRO A 55 -9.60 -3.84 5.20
C PRO A 55 -9.61 -2.48 4.49
N LEU A 56 -8.43 -1.91 4.21
CA LEU A 56 -8.30 -0.60 3.56
C LEU A 56 -8.59 -0.66 2.05
N LEU A 57 -8.23 -1.75 1.38
CA LEU A 57 -8.47 -1.92 -0.07
C LEU A 57 -9.96 -2.02 -0.41
N ASN A 58 -10.78 -2.49 0.54
CA ASN A 58 -12.23 -2.54 0.40
C ASN A 58 -12.89 -1.14 0.40
N MET A 59 -12.18 -0.06 0.76
CA MET A 59 -12.66 1.33 0.64
C MET A 59 -12.43 1.91 -0.77
N GLY A 60 -12.87 1.19 -1.80
CA GLY A 60 -13.03 1.75 -3.16
C GLY A 60 -12.04 1.31 -4.23
N TYR A 61 -11.14 0.36 -3.98
CA TYR A 61 -10.25 -0.19 -5.02
C TYR A 61 -10.58 -1.65 -5.34
N LYS A 62 -11.22 -1.88 -6.50
CA LYS A 62 -11.36 -3.22 -7.08
C LYS A 62 -10.00 -3.67 -7.62
N SER A 63 -9.28 -4.48 -6.85
CA SER A 63 -8.03 -5.08 -7.30
C SER A 63 -8.30 -6.36 -8.08
N ALA A 64 -7.74 -6.51 -9.27
CA ALA A 64 -7.78 -7.76 -10.02
C ALA A 64 -7.01 -8.90 -9.32
N LEU A 65 -6.13 -8.55 -8.37
CA LEU A 65 -5.19 -9.48 -7.74
C LEU A 65 -5.70 -10.03 -6.39
N ILE A 66 -6.74 -9.45 -5.79
CA ILE A 66 -7.20 -9.79 -4.45
C ILE A 66 -8.72 -9.99 -4.47
N PRO A 67 -9.25 -11.15 -4.05
CA PRO A 67 -10.70 -11.33 -3.93
C PRO A 67 -11.27 -10.37 -2.88
N GLU A 68 -12.36 -9.70 -3.24
CA GLU A 68 -13.03 -8.71 -2.38
C GLU A 68 -13.60 -9.39 -1.15
N ILE A 69 -13.07 -9.07 0.04
CA ILE A 69 -13.65 -9.53 1.31
C ILE A 69 -14.61 -8.44 1.77
N GLN A 70 -15.85 -8.49 1.30
CA GLN A 70 -16.85 -7.50 1.70
C GLN A 70 -17.28 -7.74 3.15
N ILE A 71 -17.23 -6.69 3.98
CA ILE A 71 -17.81 -6.73 5.32
C ILE A 71 -19.34 -6.77 5.12
N PRO A 72 -20.04 -7.78 5.67
CA PRO A 72 -21.49 -7.88 5.49
C PRO A 72 -22.21 -6.64 6.02
N ASN A 73 -23.19 -6.15 5.27
CA ASN A 73 -23.96 -4.94 5.57
C ASN A 73 -24.63 -4.96 6.96
N PHE A 74 -24.86 -6.14 7.52
CA PHE A 74 -25.39 -6.29 8.87
C PHE A 74 -24.44 -5.74 9.94
N ILE A 75 -23.14 -6.02 9.83
CA ILE A 75 -22.15 -5.60 10.84
C ILE A 75 -21.89 -4.10 10.76
N THR A 76 -21.72 -3.58 9.54
CA THR A 76 -21.57 -2.13 9.33
C THR A 76 -22.86 -1.41 9.72
N GLY A 77 -24.03 -1.92 9.31
CA GLY A 77 -25.32 -1.35 9.67
C GLY A 77 -25.54 -1.24 11.19
N GLU A 78 -25.16 -2.24 11.96
CA GLU A 78 -25.31 -2.21 13.43
C GLU A 78 -24.34 -1.22 14.10
N LEU A 79 -23.10 -1.14 13.61
CA LEU A 79 -22.11 -0.17 14.11
C LEU A 79 -22.52 1.28 13.80
N PHE A 80 -23.09 1.54 12.63
CA PHE A 80 -23.48 2.89 12.23
C PHE A 80 -24.76 3.40 12.91
N LYS A 81 -25.53 2.54 13.58
CA LYS A 81 -26.72 2.95 14.35
C LYS A 81 -26.37 3.71 15.63
N THR A 82 -25.18 3.49 16.20
CA THR A 82 -24.77 4.13 17.45
C THR A 82 -23.58 5.05 17.22
N ALA A 83 -23.57 6.22 17.86
CA ALA A 83 -22.42 7.13 17.79
C ALA A 83 -21.12 6.46 18.27
N MET A 84 -21.21 5.60 19.28
CA MET A 84 -20.08 4.85 19.81
C MET A 84 -19.59 3.78 18.82
N GLY A 85 -20.49 3.12 18.09
CA GLY A 85 -20.15 2.16 17.04
C GLY A 85 -19.51 2.84 15.82
N GLN A 86 -19.95 4.03 15.44
CA GLN A 86 -19.31 4.84 14.40
C GLN A 86 -17.89 5.27 14.80
N VAL A 87 -17.72 5.80 16.01
CA VAL A 87 -16.39 6.16 16.53
C VAL A 87 -15.48 4.94 16.59
N GLY A 88 -15.98 3.80 17.07
CA GLY A 88 -15.23 2.54 17.10
C GLY A 88 -14.83 2.07 15.71
N TYR A 89 -15.72 2.19 14.73
CA TYR A 89 -15.43 1.87 13.33
C TYR A 89 -14.28 2.73 12.79
N TYR A 90 -14.37 4.06 12.88
CA TYR A 90 -13.32 4.94 12.40
C TYR A 90 -12.00 4.78 13.17
N ALA A 91 -12.06 4.58 14.49
CA ALA A 91 -10.87 4.34 15.31
C ALA A 91 -10.16 3.05 14.91
N PHE A 92 -10.92 1.97 14.67
CA PHE A 92 -10.36 0.70 14.18
C PHE A 92 -9.63 0.90 12.86
N PHE A 93 -10.28 1.54 11.87
CA PHE A 93 -9.66 1.81 10.58
C PHE A 93 -8.46 2.76 10.68
N ALA A 94 -8.47 3.75 11.58
CA ALA A 94 -7.34 4.63 11.83
C ALA A 94 -6.13 3.86 12.41
N VAL A 95 -6.36 2.93 13.34
CA VAL A 95 -5.30 2.05 13.88
C VAL A 95 -4.73 1.16 12.78
N VAL A 96 -5.60 0.57 11.96
CA VAL A 96 -5.20 -0.25 10.82
C VAL A 96 -4.37 0.57 9.82
N ALA A 97 -4.80 1.78 9.46
CA ALA A 97 -4.06 2.69 8.58
C ALA A 97 -2.69 3.06 9.15
N TYR A 98 -2.61 3.37 10.45
CA TYR A 98 -1.35 3.66 11.13
C TYR A 98 -0.37 2.47 11.08
N LEU A 99 -0.86 1.25 11.34
CA LEU A 99 -0.03 0.03 11.27
C LEU A 99 0.47 -0.24 9.85
N ASN A 100 -0.38 -0.05 8.82
CA ASN A 100 0.03 -0.17 7.41
C ASN A 100 1.17 0.80 7.09
N LEU A 101 1.01 2.07 7.44
CA LEU A 101 2.00 3.10 7.14
C LEU A 101 3.32 2.82 7.86
N ARG A 102 3.26 2.35 9.12
CA ARG A 102 4.44 2.00 9.92
C ARG A 102 5.21 0.81 9.36
N TRP A 103 4.52 -0.16 8.76
CA TRP A 103 5.11 -1.42 8.28
C TRP A 103 5.17 -1.54 6.75
N ILE A 104 4.98 -0.44 6.03
CA ILE A 104 4.99 -0.41 4.56
C ILE A 104 6.30 -0.94 3.95
N PHE A 105 7.44 -0.76 4.63
CA PHE A 105 8.75 -1.21 4.14
C PHE A 105 9.18 -2.58 4.65
N VAL A 106 8.35 -3.28 5.43
CA VAL A 106 8.76 -4.57 6.00
C VAL A 106 9.00 -5.61 4.91
N LEU A 107 8.09 -5.71 3.93
CA LEU A 107 8.25 -6.61 2.79
C LEU A 107 9.51 -6.34 1.98
N PRO A 108 9.76 -5.12 1.46
CA PRO A 108 10.97 -4.86 0.69
C PRO A 108 12.24 -5.06 1.54
N ILE A 109 12.24 -4.77 2.85
CA ILE A 109 13.41 -5.03 3.71
C ILE A 109 13.66 -6.53 3.86
N ILE A 110 12.63 -7.36 4.05
CA ILE A 110 12.79 -8.82 4.14
C ILE A 110 13.33 -9.39 2.83
N VAL A 111 12.78 -8.95 1.69
CA VAL A 111 13.17 -9.43 0.36
C VAL A 111 14.59 -8.96 -0.01
N LEU A 112 14.99 -7.74 0.36
CA LEU A 112 16.28 -7.17 -0.02
C LEU A 112 17.42 -7.49 0.97
N GLU A 113 17.13 -7.55 2.26
CA GLU A 113 18.15 -7.73 3.31
C GLU A 113 18.15 -9.14 3.91
N GLU A 114 17.21 -10.01 3.54
CA GLU A 114 17.11 -11.40 4.02
C GLU A 114 17.05 -11.51 5.57
N LYS A 115 16.50 -10.48 6.22
CA LYS A 115 16.40 -10.39 7.69
C LYS A 115 15.06 -10.95 8.21
N PRO A 116 15.04 -11.49 9.44
CA PRO A 116 13.80 -11.93 10.06
C PRO A 116 12.84 -10.76 10.28
N PHE A 117 11.54 -11.05 10.22
CA PHE A 117 10.44 -10.07 10.31
C PHE A 117 10.60 -9.04 11.43
N ARG A 118 11.02 -9.46 12.64
CA ARG A 118 11.16 -8.55 13.79
C ARG A 118 12.19 -7.44 13.54
N ILE A 119 13.30 -7.77 12.89
CA ILE A 119 14.36 -6.81 12.57
C ILE A 119 13.88 -5.88 11.45
N ALA A 120 13.23 -6.45 10.42
CA ALA A 120 12.65 -5.68 9.34
C ALA A 120 11.53 -4.72 9.81
N ALA A 121 10.67 -5.15 10.74
CA ALA A 121 9.61 -4.34 11.35
C ALA A 121 10.16 -3.16 12.14
N ARG A 122 11.21 -3.38 12.94
CA ARG A 122 11.89 -2.30 13.67
C ARG A 122 12.56 -1.32 12.71
N LYS A 123 13.23 -1.82 11.67
CA LYS A 123 13.90 -0.99 10.67
C LYS A 123 12.90 -0.19 9.84
N SER A 124 11.79 -0.80 9.42
CA SER A 124 10.67 -0.11 8.77
C SER A 124 10.12 1.01 9.65
N ALA A 125 9.88 0.76 10.94
CA ALA A 125 9.36 1.78 11.83
C ALA A 125 10.33 2.97 11.99
N ASN A 126 11.65 2.74 12.05
CA ASN A 126 12.64 3.82 12.09
C ASN A 126 12.69 4.59 10.77
N LEU A 127 12.72 3.88 9.64
CA LEU A 127 12.72 4.51 8.32
C LEU A 127 11.47 5.37 8.13
N VAL A 128 10.29 4.84 8.43
CA VAL A 128 9.04 5.58 8.37
C VAL A 128 9.08 6.76 9.32
N LYS A 129 9.60 6.65 10.55
CA LYS A 129 9.68 7.77 11.49
C LYS A 129 10.59 8.89 10.99
N GLU A 130 11.75 8.56 10.44
CA GLU A 130 12.71 9.54 9.90
C GLU A 130 12.23 10.16 8.59
N SER A 131 11.57 9.37 7.74
CA SER A 131 11.04 9.83 6.47
C SER A 131 9.58 10.28 6.55
N PHE A 132 8.92 10.22 7.72
CA PHE A 132 7.47 10.43 7.83
C PHE A 132 7.09 11.80 7.31
N PHE A 133 7.81 12.82 7.76
CA PHE A 133 7.59 14.20 7.33
C PHE A 133 7.91 14.40 5.84
N LYS A 134 8.94 13.71 5.31
CA LYS A 134 9.28 13.78 3.89
C LYS A 134 8.23 13.10 3.01
N VAL A 135 7.76 11.92 3.42
CA VAL A 135 6.73 11.14 2.71
C VAL A 135 5.38 11.83 2.81
N LEU A 136 5.03 12.38 3.98
CA LEU A 136 3.80 13.15 4.19
C LEU A 136 3.82 14.42 3.35
N PHE A 137 4.92 15.17 3.35
CA PHE A 137 5.08 16.36 2.52
C PHE A 137 5.00 16.02 1.02
N PHE A 138 5.62 14.92 0.60
CA PHE A 138 5.51 14.43 -0.78
C PHE A 138 4.08 14.05 -1.14
N LEU A 139 3.37 13.28 -0.29
CA LEU A 139 1.98 12.89 -0.51
C LEU A 139 1.06 14.10 -0.58
N VAL A 140 1.17 15.02 0.37
CA VAL A 140 0.40 16.27 0.39
C VAL A 140 0.68 17.09 -0.87
N GLY A 141 1.94 17.21 -1.28
CA GLY A 141 2.33 17.87 -2.53
C GLY A 141 1.70 17.23 -3.76
N VAL A 142 1.68 15.89 -3.84
CA VAL A 142 1.02 15.15 -4.93
C VAL A 142 -0.49 15.43 -4.91
N PHE A 143 -1.17 15.33 -3.77
CA PHE A 143 -2.60 15.60 -3.66
C PHE A 143 -2.95 17.05 -4.07
N ILE A 144 -2.15 18.04 -3.65
CA ILE A 144 -2.33 19.43 -4.05
C ILE A 144 -2.15 19.59 -5.56
N SER A 145 -1.12 18.96 -6.14
CA SER A 145 -0.87 19.04 -7.58
C SER A 145 -2.01 18.44 -8.41
N VAL A 146 -2.53 17.28 -7.99
CA VAL A 146 -3.67 16.62 -8.64
C VAL A 146 -4.93 17.47 -8.49
N GLY A 147 -5.17 18.02 -7.30
CA GLY A 147 -6.29 18.93 -7.04
C GLY A 147 -6.24 20.19 -7.90
N MET A 148 -5.05 20.77 -8.08
CA MET A 148 -4.85 21.95 -8.93
C MET A 148 -5.15 21.63 -10.40
N VAL A 149 -4.66 20.50 -10.91
CA VAL A 149 -4.97 20.04 -12.27
C VAL A 149 -6.47 19.84 -12.44
N PHE A 150 -7.13 19.21 -11.47
CA PHE A 150 -8.57 18.98 -11.51
C PHE A 150 -9.38 20.29 -11.53
N LEU A 151 -8.99 21.28 -10.73
CA LEU A 151 -9.59 22.62 -10.74
C LEU A 151 -9.43 23.33 -12.09
N LEU A 152 -8.27 23.20 -12.74
CA LEU A 152 -8.05 23.74 -14.08
C LEU A 152 -8.98 23.09 -15.10
N PHE A 153 -9.14 21.77 -15.06
CA PHE A 153 -10.08 21.06 -15.94
C PHE A 153 -11.53 21.50 -15.73
N ILE A 154 -11.97 21.69 -14.47
CA ILE A 154 -13.30 22.23 -14.15
C ILE A 154 -13.44 23.66 -14.68
N GLY A 155 -12.44 24.51 -14.49
CA GLY A 155 -12.46 25.89 -14.98
C GLY A 155 -12.60 25.97 -16.49
N VAL A 156 -11.84 25.16 -17.24
CA VAL A 156 -11.95 25.06 -18.69
C VAL A 156 -13.33 24.54 -19.11
N TYR A 157 -13.85 23.53 -18.41
CA TYR A 157 -15.18 22.99 -18.68
C TYR A 157 -16.29 24.04 -18.49
N LEU A 158 -16.23 24.83 -17.41
CA LEU A 158 -17.20 25.90 -17.14
C LEU A 158 -17.11 27.04 -18.15
N LEU A 159 -15.90 27.42 -18.58
CA LEU A 159 -15.71 28.42 -19.64
C LEU A 159 -16.26 27.95 -20.99
N CYS A 160 -16.07 26.67 -21.31
CA CYS A 160 -16.62 26.07 -22.52
C CYS A 160 -18.16 26.07 -22.49
N LEU A 161 -18.76 25.73 -21.34
CA LEU A 161 -20.21 25.84 -21.17
C LEU A 161 -20.70 27.28 -21.33
N TRP A 162 -20.05 28.26 -20.69
CA TRP A 162 -20.42 29.68 -20.84
C TRP A 162 -20.40 30.11 -22.31
N GLY A 163 -19.35 29.76 -23.06
CA GLY A 163 -19.25 30.10 -24.49
C GLY A 163 -20.22 29.33 -25.41
N VAL A 164 -20.93 28.32 -24.90
CA VAL A 164 -22.03 27.64 -25.62
C VAL A 164 -23.39 28.25 -25.30
N TYR A 165 -23.53 28.97 -24.18
CA TYR A 165 -24.78 29.64 -23.78
C TYR A 165 -24.86 31.13 -24.18
N GLU A 166 -23.77 31.71 -24.69
CA GLU A 166 -23.76 32.98 -25.46
C GLU A 166 -23.90 32.73 -26.96
#